data_AF-D5BQQ2-F1
#
_entry.id   AF-D5BQQ2-F1
#
_cell.length_a   1.000
_cell.length_b   1.000
_cell.length_c   1.000
_cell.angle_alpha   90.00
_cell.angle_beta   90.00
_cell.angle_gamma   90.00
#
_symmetry.space_group_name_H-M   'P 1'
#
loop_
_entity.id
_entity.type
_entity.pdbx_description
1 polymer ?
#
loop_
_entity_poly.entity_id
_entity_poly.type
_entity_poly.pdbx_seq_one_letter_code
_entity_poly.pdbx_strand_id
1 'polypeptide(L)'
;MTLKKTEGFSLIELLVVVAIIGVLAAVGVVGYQQYIDNTKKDVTKTNAQTFSRWITSTQLARSGGLTVAPPDCDTNPTSSAVKNLKFCFDETMTSTGGPLDNFKNPYNSAADAIILAYTKTALAANAACTFAPVSGAKFDGTASGTAALTSVTSQGVIVVVHTGTIDDLSTTAHPIEVGYCDATGKYQLSAPDLRF
;
A
#
# COMPACT_ATOMS: atom_id res chain seq x y z
N MET A 1 -36.07 -39.45 -44.69
CA MET A 1 -35.43 -38.64 -43.64
C MET A 1 -35.91 -39.15 -42.29
N THR A 2 -35.08 -39.87 -41.56
CA THR A 2 -35.41 -40.37 -40.22
C THR A 2 -35.27 -39.20 -39.24
N LEU A 3 -36.39 -38.76 -38.66
CA LEU A 3 -36.40 -37.71 -37.64
C LEU A 3 -35.77 -38.25 -36.35
N LYS A 4 -34.62 -37.69 -35.98
CA LYS A 4 -33.90 -38.03 -34.74
C LYS A 4 -34.71 -37.43 -33.58
N LYS A 5 -35.29 -38.28 -32.73
CA LYS A 5 -36.02 -37.86 -31.54
C LYS A 5 -35.03 -37.26 -30.55
N THR A 6 -35.15 -35.97 -30.26
CA THR A 6 -34.44 -35.31 -29.17
C THR A 6 -35.16 -35.64 -27.87
N GLU A 7 -34.52 -36.43 -27.01
CA GLU A 7 -34.94 -36.63 -25.64
C GLU A 7 -34.81 -35.28 -24.90
N GLY A 8 -35.93 -34.71 -24.47
CA GLY A 8 -35.96 -33.44 -23.74
C GLY A 8 -35.65 -33.65 -22.26
N PHE A 9 -34.91 -32.72 -21.67
CA PHE A 9 -34.61 -32.71 -20.23
C PHE A 9 -35.90 -32.60 -19.40
N SER A 10 -36.04 -33.38 -18.34
CA SER A 10 -37.22 -33.34 -17.47
C SER A 10 -37.21 -32.09 -16.58
N LEU A 11 -38.38 -31.52 -16.32
CA LEU A 11 -38.53 -30.33 -15.47
C LEU A 11 -38.00 -30.58 -14.04
N ILE A 12 -38.18 -31.80 -13.52
CA ILE A 12 -37.66 -32.18 -12.19
C ILE A 12 -36.14 -32.30 -12.16
N GLU A 13 -35.53 -32.74 -13.26
CA GLU A 13 -34.07 -32.84 -13.39
C GLU A 13 -33.44 -31.45 -13.39
N LEU A 14 -34.12 -30.46 -13.99
CA LEU A 14 -33.68 -29.08 -13.94
C LEU A 14 -33.87 -28.49 -12.53
N LEU A 15 -34.99 -28.77 -11.86
CA LEU A 15 -35.28 -28.25 -10.52
C LEU A 15 -34.25 -28.68 -9.47
N VAL A 16 -33.84 -29.95 -9.47
CA VAL A 16 -32.85 -30.44 -8.49
C VAL A 16 -31.48 -29.81 -8.71
N VAL A 17 -31.07 -29.60 -9.97
CA VAL A 17 -29.79 -28.97 -10.30
C VAL A 17 -29.77 -27.53 -9.81
N VAL A 18 -30.85 -26.77 -10.05
CA VAL A 18 -30.95 -25.38 -9.55
C VAL A 18 -30.93 -25.33 -8.03
N ALA A 19 -31.61 -26.28 -7.35
CA ALA A 19 -31.61 -26.35 -5.90
C ALA A 19 -30.21 -26.61 -5.33
N ILE A 20 -29.46 -27.56 -5.90
CA ILE A 20 -28.08 -27.88 -5.46
C ILE A 20 -27.14 -26.70 -5.74
N ILE A 21 -27.21 -26.10 -6.94
CA ILE A 21 -26.40 -24.92 -7.29
C ILE A 21 -26.71 -23.75 -6.34
N GLY A 22 -27.98 -23.56 -5.96
CA GLY A 22 -28.39 -22.52 -5.03
C GLY A 22 -27.70 -22.65 -3.67
N VAL A 23 -27.65 -23.87 -3.11
CA VAL A 23 -26.95 -24.12 -1.83
C VAL A 23 -25.44 -23.92 -1.99
N LEU A 24 -24.82 -24.50 -3.04
CA LEU A 24 -23.38 -24.37 -3.28
C LEU A 24 -22.94 -22.93 -3.49
N ALA A 25 -23.75 -22.13 -4.19
CA ALA A 25 -23.49 -20.71 -4.38
C ALA A 25 -23.49 -19.96 -3.05
N ALA A 26 -24.46 -20.23 -2.17
CA ALA A 26 -24.57 -19.55 -0.88
C ALA A 26 -23.33 -19.79 0.01
N VAL A 27 -22.87 -21.04 0.14
CA VAL A 27 -21.65 -21.33 0.93
C VAL A 27 -20.37 -20.89 0.21
N GLY A 28 -20.32 -21.01 -1.12
CA GLY A 28 -19.17 -20.65 -1.92
C GLY A 28 -18.85 -19.16 -1.86
N VAL A 29 -19.87 -18.29 -1.89
CA VAL A 29 -19.68 -16.83 -1.87
C VAL A 29 -19.03 -16.37 -0.55
N VAL A 30 -19.50 -16.87 0.60
CA VAL A 30 -18.94 -16.47 1.91
C VAL A 30 -17.49 -16.94 2.05
N GLY A 31 -17.20 -18.18 1.65
CA GLY A 31 -15.83 -18.71 1.68
C GLY A 31 -14.88 -17.93 0.77
N TYR A 32 -15.33 -17.57 -0.43
CA TYR A 32 -14.53 -16.78 -1.37
C TYR A 32 -14.27 -15.36 -0.86
N GLN A 33 -15.27 -14.70 -0.27
CA GLN A 33 -15.10 -13.36 0.30
C GLN A 33 -14.03 -13.34 1.39
N GLN A 34 -14.05 -14.31 2.31
CA GLN A 34 -13.05 -14.43 3.36
C GLN A 34 -11.64 -14.65 2.80
N TYR A 35 -11.51 -15.46 1.75
CA TYR A 35 -10.23 -15.67 1.05
C TYR A 35 -9.70 -14.36 0.46
N ILE A 36 -10.56 -13.58 -0.21
CA ILE A 36 -10.19 -12.29 -0.78
C ILE A 36 -9.76 -11.30 0.33
N ASP A 37 -10.49 -11.24 1.44
CA ASP A 37 -10.16 -10.32 2.53
C ASP A 37 -8.82 -10.66 3.20
N ASN A 38 -8.49 -11.95 3.35
CA ASN A 38 -7.18 -12.39 3.84
C ASN A 38 -6.07 -12.07 2.82
N THR A 39 -6.32 -12.33 1.54
CA THR A 39 -5.37 -12.01 0.46
C THR A 39 -5.05 -10.51 0.45
N LYS A 40 -6.05 -9.63 0.61
CA LYS A 40 -5.84 -8.18 0.70
C LYS A 40 -4.94 -7.80 1.88
N LYS A 41 -5.16 -8.40 3.06
CA LYS A 41 -4.33 -8.16 4.26
C LYS A 41 -2.87 -8.55 4.01
N ASP A 42 -2.65 -9.73 3.44
CA ASP A 42 -1.32 -10.27 3.17
C ASP A 42 -0.57 -9.44 2.12
N VAL A 43 -1.26 -9.00 1.06
CA VAL A 43 -0.70 -8.12 0.04
C VAL A 43 -0.32 -6.76 0.64
N THR A 44 -1.17 -6.14 1.45
CA THR A 44 -0.84 -4.87 2.12
C THR A 44 0.39 -5.00 3.01
N LYS A 45 0.47 -6.07 3.81
CA LYS A 45 1.64 -6.34 4.65
C LYS A 45 2.91 -6.54 3.82
N THR A 46 2.82 -7.31 2.74
CA THR A 46 3.94 -7.58 1.83
C THR A 46 4.41 -6.31 1.11
N ASN A 47 3.47 -5.46 0.67
CA ASN A 47 3.76 -4.17 0.07
C ASN A 47 4.54 -3.27 1.04
N ALA A 48 4.08 -3.17 2.30
CA ALA A 48 4.76 -2.38 3.32
C ALA A 48 6.17 -2.90 3.64
N GLN A 49 6.36 -4.22 3.72
CA GLN A 49 7.68 -4.83 3.92
C GLN A 49 8.62 -4.62 2.72
N THR A 50 8.09 -4.72 1.50
CA THR A 50 8.86 -4.47 0.27
C THR A 50 9.30 -3.00 0.21
N PHE A 51 8.41 -2.09 0.59
CA PHE A 51 8.72 -0.67 0.67
C PHE A 51 9.76 -0.35 1.76
N SER A 52 9.65 -0.96 2.94
CA SER A 52 10.65 -0.87 3.99
C SER A 52 12.04 -1.33 3.52
N ARG A 53 12.12 -2.44 2.78
CA ARG A 53 13.37 -2.91 2.18
C ARG A 53 13.91 -1.93 1.15
N TRP A 54 13.03 -1.32 0.35
CA TRP A 54 13.42 -0.29 -0.61
C TRP A 54 14.08 0.89 0.12
N ILE A 55 13.46 1.44 1.18
CA ILE A 55 14.04 2.53 2.00
C ILE A 55 15.45 2.19 2.49
N THR A 56 15.61 1.00 3.07
CA THR A 56 16.91 0.51 3.55
C THR A 56 17.94 0.43 2.43
N SER A 57 17.59 -0.17 1.29
CA SER A 57 18.49 -0.32 0.16
C SER A 57 18.91 1.03 -0.44
N THR A 58 17.96 1.96 -0.51
CA THR A 58 18.15 3.33 -0.97
C THR A 58 19.11 4.05 -0.05
N GLN A 59 18.96 3.94 1.27
CA GLN A 59 19.92 4.52 2.19
C GLN A 59 21.32 3.92 2.05
N LEU A 60 21.43 2.61 1.91
CA LEU A 60 22.73 1.97 1.73
C LEU A 60 23.44 2.49 0.46
N ALA A 61 22.72 2.54 -0.66
CA ALA A 61 23.26 3.08 -1.92
C ALA A 61 23.70 4.54 -1.78
N ARG A 62 22.89 5.37 -1.10
CA ARG A 62 23.20 6.78 -0.81
C ARG A 62 24.43 6.93 0.06
N SER A 63 24.56 6.11 1.11
CA SER A 63 25.73 6.10 2.00
C SER A 63 27.02 5.71 1.26
N GLY A 64 26.89 4.92 0.18
CA GLY A 64 27.99 4.58 -0.73
C GLY A 64 28.28 5.61 -1.81
N GLY A 65 27.56 6.75 -1.83
CA GLY A 65 27.73 7.81 -2.83
C GLY A 65 27.16 7.51 -4.21
N LEU A 66 26.27 6.51 -4.33
CA LEU A 66 25.57 6.23 -5.58
C LEU A 66 24.38 7.18 -5.75
N THR A 67 24.12 7.54 -7.01
CA THR A 67 22.89 8.23 -7.40
C THR A 67 21.73 7.24 -7.34
N VAL A 68 20.61 7.66 -6.73
CA VAL A 68 19.43 6.80 -6.53
C VAL A 68 18.20 7.52 -7.04
N ALA A 69 17.29 6.77 -7.68
CA ALA A 69 15.99 7.28 -8.06
C ALA A 69 15.01 7.18 -6.87
N PRO A 70 14.12 8.17 -6.67
CA PRO A 70 13.90 9.34 -7.52
C PRO A 70 14.99 10.43 -7.41
N PRO A 71 15.15 11.34 -8.38
CA PRO A 71 16.22 12.35 -8.39
C PRO A 71 16.33 13.19 -7.11
N ASP A 72 15.21 13.46 -6.44
CA ASP A 72 15.16 14.20 -5.17
C ASP A 72 15.70 13.39 -3.96
N CYS A 73 15.94 12.09 -4.17
CA CYS A 73 16.60 11.20 -3.25
C CYS A 73 18.13 11.16 -3.40
N ASP A 74 18.69 11.77 -4.45
CA ASP A 74 20.13 11.75 -4.73
C ASP A 74 20.93 12.49 -3.64
N THR A 75 22.15 12.01 -3.36
CA THR A 75 23.11 12.64 -2.44
C THR A 75 23.97 13.70 -3.11
N ASN A 76 23.93 13.83 -4.45
CA ASN A 76 24.75 14.77 -5.20
C ASN A 76 24.30 16.23 -4.96
N PRO A 77 25.07 17.05 -4.22
CA PRO A 77 24.70 18.40 -3.88
C PRO A 77 25.11 19.34 -5.02
N THR A 78 24.26 19.54 -6.00
CA THR A 78 24.39 20.77 -6.82
C THR A 78 24.09 22.02 -5.99
N SER A 79 23.55 21.85 -4.77
CA SER A 79 23.40 22.89 -3.75
C SER A 79 23.61 22.28 -2.36
N SER A 80 24.43 22.94 -1.54
CA SER A 80 25.04 22.52 -0.27
C SER A 80 24.10 22.19 0.90
N ALA A 81 22.98 21.51 0.67
CA ALA A 81 22.13 20.98 1.74
C ALA A 81 22.13 19.45 1.66
N VAL A 82 22.51 18.80 2.75
CA VAL A 82 22.30 17.36 2.94
C VAL A 82 20.84 17.04 2.58
N LYS A 83 20.62 16.34 1.47
CA LYS A 83 19.30 15.85 1.11
C LYS A 83 19.00 14.71 2.07
N ASN A 84 18.19 14.96 3.09
CA ASN A 84 17.72 13.94 4.03
C ASN A 84 16.82 12.90 3.33
N LEU A 85 16.71 11.68 3.87
CA LEU A 85 15.88 10.60 3.29
C LEU A 85 14.41 11.01 3.11
N LYS A 86 13.89 11.98 3.88
CA LYS A 86 12.53 12.52 3.66
C LYS A 86 12.28 13.07 2.26
N PHE A 87 13.32 13.52 1.55
CA PHE A 87 13.16 14.04 0.19
C PHE A 87 12.97 12.93 -0.84
N CYS A 88 13.22 11.68 -0.46
CA CYS A 88 12.92 10.52 -1.29
C CYS A 88 11.41 10.23 -1.36
N PHE A 89 10.60 10.82 -0.47
CA PHE A 89 9.16 10.61 -0.40
C PHE A 89 8.42 11.80 -1.02
N ASP A 90 8.24 11.73 -2.33
CA ASP A 90 7.51 12.72 -3.12
C ASP A 90 6.52 12.03 -4.08
N GLU A 91 5.84 12.84 -4.90
CA GLU A 91 4.88 12.33 -5.90
C GLU A 91 5.54 11.44 -6.97
N THR A 92 6.85 11.61 -7.23
CA THR A 92 7.59 10.86 -8.26
C THR A 92 7.76 9.39 -7.88
N MET A 93 7.62 9.03 -6.60
CA MET A 93 7.65 7.63 -6.17
C MET A 93 6.62 6.75 -6.89
N THR A 94 5.45 7.33 -7.17
CA THR A 94 4.30 6.65 -7.79
C THR A 94 4.17 6.91 -9.30
N SER A 95 5.09 7.72 -9.85
CA SER A 95 5.16 8.03 -11.27
C SER A 95 5.72 6.86 -12.08
N THR A 96 5.61 6.91 -13.40
CA THR A 96 6.12 5.85 -14.27
C THR A 96 7.62 5.64 -14.09
N GLY A 97 8.02 4.41 -13.76
CA GLY A 97 9.41 4.08 -13.45
C GLY A 97 9.86 4.43 -12.01
N GLY A 98 8.97 5.00 -11.20
CA GLY A 98 9.16 5.17 -9.77
C GLY A 98 9.06 3.83 -8.99
N PRO A 99 9.60 3.77 -7.76
CA PRO A 99 9.60 2.55 -6.94
C PRO A 99 8.21 1.99 -6.62
N LEU A 100 7.16 2.81 -6.71
CA LEU A 100 5.79 2.47 -6.40
C LEU A 100 4.84 2.48 -7.62
N ASP A 101 5.34 2.61 -8.84
CA ASP A 101 4.52 2.66 -10.07
C ASP A 101 3.53 1.47 -10.18
N ASN A 102 4.07 0.27 -9.91
CA ASN A 102 3.33 -0.98 -9.97
C ASN A 102 2.61 -1.35 -8.68
N PHE A 103 2.75 -0.56 -7.61
CA PHE A 103 2.02 -0.81 -6.39
C PHE A 103 0.54 -0.46 -6.60
N LYS A 104 -0.32 -1.24 -5.96
CA LYS A 104 -1.78 -1.06 -5.97
C LYS A 104 -2.29 -1.18 -4.55
N ASN A 105 -3.34 -0.42 -4.23
CA ASN A 105 -4.06 -0.58 -2.99
C ASN A 105 -5.02 -1.79 -3.11
N PRO A 106 -4.87 -2.86 -2.30
CA PRO A 106 -5.73 -4.04 -2.41
C PRO A 106 -7.20 -3.80 -2.01
N TYR A 107 -7.47 -2.71 -1.30
CA TYR A 107 -8.80 -2.36 -0.79
C TYR A 107 -9.52 -1.31 -1.64
N ASN A 108 -8.78 -0.58 -2.48
CA ASN A 108 -9.34 0.41 -3.39
C ASN A 108 -8.71 0.25 -4.79
N SER A 109 -9.53 -0.19 -5.74
CA SER A 109 -9.12 -0.42 -7.13
C SER A 109 -9.18 0.82 -8.01
N ALA A 110 -9.52 2.00 -7.46
CA ALA A 110 -9.50 3.25 -8.20
C ALA A 110 -8.09 3.53 -8.74
N ALA A 111 -8.00 4.13 -9.93
CA ALA A 111 -6.71 4.41 -10.57
C ALA A 111 -5.86 5.41 -9.78
N ASP A 112 -6.52 6.26 -9.02
CA ASP A 112 -6.00 7.28 -8.11
C ASP A 112 -6.13 6.89 -6.63
N ALA A 113 -6.28 5.60 -6.34
CA ALA A 113 -6.25 5.14 -4.96
C ALA A 113 -4.90 5.52 -4.32
N ILE A 114 -4.96 6.16 -3.15
CA ILE A 114 -3.78 6.44 -2.34
C ILE A 114 -3.12 5.11 -1.98
N ILE A 115 -1.82 5.00 -2.27
CA ILE A 115 -0.98 3.82 -2.01
C ILE A 115 0.00 4.11 -0.87
N LEU A 116 0.51 5.33 -0.80
CA LEU A 116 1.52 5.76 0.17
C LEU A 116 1.09 7.09 0.80
N ALA A 117 1.27 7.21 2.12
CA ALA A 117 1.11 8.43 2.87
C ALA A 117 2.38 8.73 3.69
N TYR A 118 2.77 9.99 3.75
CA TYR A 118 3.92 10.44 4.55
C TYR A 118 3.46 11.40 5.66
N THR A 119 3.86 11.14 6.91
CA THR A 119 3.49 11.97 8.06
C THR A 119 4.68 12.27 8.95
N LYS A 120 4.73 13.51 9.46
CA LYS A 120 5.70 13.90 10.49
C LYS A 120 5.23 13.51 11.92
N THR A 121 3.95 13.19 12.05
CA THR A 121 3.34 12.92 13.35
C THR A 121 3.43 11.44 13.65
N ALA A 122 3.95 11.09 14.83
CA ALA A 122 3.99 9.73 15.32
C ALA A 122 2.59 9.10 15.25
N LEU A 123 2.49 7.89 14.70
CA LEU A 123 1.24 7.13 14.66
C LEU A 123 1.37 5.95 15.62
N ALA A 124 0.60 5.98 16.69
CA ALA A 124 0.59 4.87 17.66
C ALA A 124 0.02 3.60 17.02
N ALA A 125 0.47 2.42 17.47
CA ALA A 125 -0.13 1.16 17.06
C ALA A 125 -1.65 1.19 17.30
N ASN A 126 -2.42 0.71 16.33
CA ASN A 126 -3.89 0.73 16.31
C ASN A 126 -4.53 2.14 16.30
N ALA A 127 -3.76 3.20 16.08
CA ALA A 127 -4.33 4.52 15.79
C ALA A 127 -5.15 4.46 14.50
N ALA A 128 -6.16 5.34 14.38
CA ALA A 128 -6.87 5.47 13.13
C ALA A 128 -5.92 6.03 12.06
N CYS A 129 -5.84 5.35 10.93
CA CYS A 129 -5.20 5.91 9.76
C CYS A 129 -6.18 6.90 9.13
N THR A 130 -5.85 8.19 9.14
CA THR A 130 -6.67 9.23 8.54
C THR A 130 -5.79 10.07 7.63
N PHE A 131 -6.12 10.07 6.33
CA PHE A 131 -5.40 10.78 5.27
C PHE A 131 -6.34 11.75 4.57
N ALA A 132 -5.80 12.83 3.99
CA ALA A 132 -6.61 13.77 3.24
C ALA A 132 -6.71 13.28 1.78
N PRO A 133 -7.90 13.22 1.18
CA PRO A 133 -7.98 12.90 -0.25
C PRO A 133 -7.38 14.06 -1.05
N VAL A 134 -6.25 13.81 -1.71
CA VAL A 134 -5.82 14.62 -2.85
C VAL A 134 -6.39 13.94 -4.09
N SER A 135 -7.34 14.59 -4.76
CA SER A 135 -7.99 14.05 -5.96
C SER A 135 -6.95 13.65 -7.01
N GLY A 136 -7.03 12.43 -7.54
CA GLY A 136 -6.08 11.97 -8.56
C GLY A 136 -4.72 11.51 -8.02
N ALA A 137 -4.47 11.59 -6.72
CA ALA A 137 -3.16 11.33 -6.14
C ALA A 137 -2.99 9.88 -5.66
N LYS A 138 -1.92 9.24 -6.12
CA LYS A 138 -1.47 7.93 -5.61
C LYS A 138 -0.61 8.05 -4.35
N PHE A 139 -0.16 9.26 -4.03
CA PHE A 139 0.66 9.61 -2.88
C PHE A 139 0.02 10.79 -2.15
N ASP A 140 -0.16 10.69 -0.83
CA ASP A 140 -0.62 11.79 0.02
C ASP A 140 0.55 12.28 0.89
N GLY A 141 1.15 13.40 0.46
CA GLY A 141 2.22 14.10 1.15
C GLY A 141 2.92 15.11 0.24
N THR A 142 3.20 16.31 0.74
CA THR A 142 4.19 17.19 0.12
C THR A 142 5.54 16.91 0.78
N ALA A 143 6.53 16.52 -0.03
CA ALA A 143 7.92 16.56 0.41
C ALA A 143 8.21 18.00 0.89
N SER A 144 8.34 18.17 2.21
CA SER A 144 8.45 19.44 2.98
C SER A 144 7.15 20.04 3.56
N GLY A 145 6.95 19.84 4.86
CA GLY A 145 6.20 20.74 5.74
C GLY A 145 4.69 20.51 5.84
N THR A 146 4.27 20.00 7.01
CA THR A 146 2.93 20.17 7.62
C THR A 146 1.74 20.17 6.66
N ALA A 147 1.31 18.99 6.20
CA ALA A 147 -0.09 18.78 5.87
C ALA A 147 -0.76 18.06 7.06
N ALA A 148 -1.70 18.74 7.71
CA ALA A 148 -2.62 18.12 8.64
C ALA A 148 -3.66 17.34 7.83
N LEU A 149 -3.79 16.06 8.15
CA LEU A 149 -4.49 15.04 7.37
C LEU A 149 -5.94 14.90 7.86
N THR A 150 -6.95 15.11 7.00
CA THR A 150 -8.36 14.86 7.35
C THR A 150 -9.13 14.05 6.30
N SER A 151 -9.42 12.81 6.71
CA SER A 151 -10.46 11.81 6.37
C SER A 151 -10.70 11.32 4.93
N VAL A 152 -10.15 10.13 4.63
CA VAL A 152 -10.79 9.02 3.89
C VAL A 152 -10.47 7.69 4.59
N THR A 153 -11.30 6.67 4.38
CA THR A 153 -11.01 5.27 4.72
C THR A 153 -9.68 4.84 4.11
N SER A 154 -8.76 4.47 4.98
CA SER A 154 -7.31 4.37 4.78
C SER A 154 -6.80 2.95 4.52
N GLN A 155 -7.70 1.99 4.31
CA GLN A 155 -7.34 0.57 4.21
C GLN A 155 -6.32 0.35 3.09
N GLY A 156 -5.29 -0.45 3.37
CA GLY A 156 -4.29 -0.83 2.38
C GLY A 156 -3.19 0.21 2.10
N VAL A 157 -3.28 1.41 2.69
CA VAL A 157 -2.29 2.48 2.50
C VAL A 157 -1.02 2.16 3.30
N ILE A 158 0.15 2.33 2.67
CA ILE A 158 1.46 2.28 3.32
C ILE A 158 1.71 3.65 3.96
N VAL A 159 2.21 3.67 5.18
CA VAL A 159 2.43 4.91 5.94
C VAL A 159 3.89 5.01 6.33
N VAL A 160 4.51 6.13 5.97
CA VAL A 160 5.84 6.51 6.43
C VAL A 160 5.69 7.57 7.49
N VAL A 161 6.19 7.26 8.68
CA VAL A 161 6.21 8.17 9.80
C VAL A 161 7.64 8.67 9.97
N HIS A 162 7.82 9.98 10.05
CA HIS A 162 9.11 10.58 10.41
C HIS A 162 8.94 11.62 11.52
N THR A 163 9.39 11.34 12.75
CA THR A 163 9.17 12.26 13.88
C THR A 163 10.34 13.21 14.17
N GLY A 164 11.40 13.16 13.36
CA GLY A 164 12.69 13.80 13.63
C GLY A 164 12.91 15.12 12.90
N THR A 165 14.13 15.65 13.06
CA THR A 165 14.65 16.76 12.26
C THR A 165 15.74 16.30 11.26
N ILE A 166 16.20 15.05 11.39
CA ILE A 166 17.22 14.42 10.55
C ILE A 166 16.73 13.02 10.16
N ASP A 167 16.80 12.72 8.86
CA ASP A 167 16.48 11.42 8.27
C ASP A 167 17.74 10.80 7.67
N ASP A 168 18.46 10.05 8.47
CA ASP A 168 19.54 9.17 8.02
C ASP A 168 19.20 7.78 8.62
N LEU A 169 19.86 6.68 8.26
CA LEU A 169 19.68 5.41 9.00
C LEU A 169 21.02 4.91 9.60
N SER A 170 22.07 5.74 9.51
CA SER A 170 23.43 5.43 9.98
C SER A 170 23.73 5.89 11.41
N THR A 171 22.85 6.72 12.00
CA THR A 171 22.97 7.16 13.39
C THR A 171 21.81 6.66 14.26
N THR A 172 21.97 6.69 15.57
CA THR A 172 20.94 6.21 16.52
C THR A 172 19.74 7.18 16.66
N ALA A 173 19.78 8.33 15.99
CA ALA A 173 18.81 9.43 16.13
C ALA A 173 17.84 9.53 14.95
N HIS A 174 17.26 8.40 14.51
CA HIS A 174 16.43 8.36 13.30
C HIS A 174 15.06 7.72 13.52
N PRO A 175 13.97 8.49 13.31
CA PRO A 175 12.62 8.01 13.57
C PRO A 175 11.83 7.80 12.27
N ILE A 176 12.41 7.17 11.24
CA ILE A 176 11.63 6.70 10.08
C ILE A 176 11.05 5.33 10.39
N GLU A 177 9.73 5.27 10.48
CA GLU A 177 8.97 4.05 10.68
C GLU A 177 8.07 3.80 9.49
N VAL A 178 8.01 2.55 9.06
CA VAL A 178 7.12 2.11 7.98
C VAL A 178 6.03 1.24 8.58
N GLY A 179 4.79 1.63 8.33
CA GLY A 179 3.62 0.84 8.65
C GLY A 179 2.63 0.81 7.51
N TYR A 180 1.45 0.28 7.81
CA TYR A 180 0.35 0.21 6.88
C TYR A 180 -0.97 0.28 7.62
N CYS A 181 -2.03 0.56 6.89
CA CYS A 181 -3.38 0.60 7.42
C CYS A 181 -4.09 -0.69 7.08
N ASP A 182 -4.57 -1.41 8.09
CA ASP A 182 -5.23 -2.69 7.92
C ASP A 182 -6.65 -2.55 7.34
N ALA A 183 -7.34 -3.69 7.20
CA ALA A 183 -8.72 -3.77 6.72
C ALA A 183 -9.72 -2.94 7.57
N THR A 184 -9.37 -2.60 8.80
CA THR A 184 -10.21 -1.79 9.70
C THR A 184 -9.81 -0.31 9.68
N GLY A 185 -8.83 0.08 8.85
CA GLY A 185 -8.29 1.43 8.80
C GLY A 185 -7.45 1.78 10.02
N LYS A 186 -6.88 0.78 10.70
CA LYS A 186 -6.01 0.97 11.85
C LYS A 186 -4.55 0.82 11.45
N TYR A 187 -3.70 1.66 12.02
CA TYR A 187 -2.26 1.66 11.77
C TYR A 187 -1.61 0.43 12.40
N GLN A 188 -0.89 -0.32 11.58
CA GLN A 188 -0.07 -1.46 11.95
C GLN A 188 1.37 -1.17 11.57
N LEU A 189 2.28 -1.37 12.49
CA LEU A 189 3.71 -1.22 12.24
C LEU A 189 4.20 -2.42 11.41
N SER A 190 4.82 -2.16 10.26
CA SER A 190 5.31 -3.22 9.37
C SER A 190 6.67 -3.75 9.82
N ALA A 191 7.51 -2.85 10.34
CA ALA A 191 8.80 -3.14 10.93
C ALA A 191 9.02 -2.23 12.14
N PRO A 192 9.29 -2.77 13.35
CA PRO A 192 9.72 -1.96 14.46
C PRO A 192 11.15 -1.51 14.18
N ASP A 193 11.32 -0.24 13.84
CA ASP A 193 12.62 0.43 13.71
C ASP A 193 13.51 -0.10 12.55
N LEU A 194 13.63 0.68 11.47
CA LEU A 194 14.64 0.43 10.44
C LEU A 194 15.98 0.94 10.97
N ARG A 195 16.72 0.13 11.73
CA ARG A 195 18.06 0.48 12.24
C ARG A 195 19.13 -0.40 11.59
N PHE A 196 20.26 0.21 11.24
CA PHE A 196 21.52 -0.46 10.92
C PHE A 196 22.64 0.09 11.79
#